data_AF-A0A9E0VM22-F1
#
_entry.id   AF-A0A9E0VM22-F1
#
_cell.length_a   1.000
_cell.length_b   1.000
_cell.length_c   1.000
_cell.angle_alpha   90.00
_cell.angle_beta   90.00
_cell.angle_gamma   90.00
#
_symmetry.space_group_name_H-M   'P 1'
#
loop_
_entity.id
_entity.type
_entity.pdbx_description
1 polymer ?
#
loop_
_entity_poly.entity_id
_entity_poly.type
_entity_poly.pdbx_seq_one_letter_code
_entity_poly.pdbx_strand_id
1 'polypeptide(L)'
;MLETEKNRKARRLKTGAIFLVILLVIAELVALVADAGEAGKPVQPSEAIQRVKEEMRKEAAAENSNAEGKSKLLWNSWYTMTVGEKVPFGYYNDRVEKRDGKYAYQNQLWKMEEGFINEERVVSFGKDDANVSPILFNFLGTYRDSEFSIDGTFKGTKLSVKARRNKQNLPPIETNVPSKAFLSTLFQVWIGKHLPEAKPGKRLPFVTLFEDGLDTRYASINGAMTLEAEDDYAKKTGTKKLSVELAGMKSVWYVLPTGESVRIEKPDQHLVIEKKTEAEARRFLVKRTEDLPKSGR
;
A
#
# COMPACT_ATOMS: atom_id res chain seq x y z
N MET A 1 33.25 -20.01 -16.61
CA MET A 1 32.83 -19.19 -17.78
C MET A 1 31.94 -19.93 -18.79
N LEU A 2 31.67 -21.24 -18.66
CA LEU A 2 30.86 -22.02 -19.61
C LEU A 2 29.37 -22.18 -19.23
N GLU A 3 28.93 -21.61 -18.11
CA GLU A 3 27.56 -21.80 -17.57
C GLU A 3 26.55 -20.74 -18.07
N THR A 4 27.00 -19.75 -18.84
CA THR A 4 26.19 -18.59 -19.27
C THR A 4 25.51 -18.76 -20.62
N GLU A 5 25.98 -19.65 -21.50
CA GLU A 5 25.36 -19.87 -22.82
C GLU A 5 24.16 -20.82 -22.77
N LYS A 6 24.22 -21.87 -21.95
CA LYS A 6 23.12 -22.85 -21.82
C LYS A 6 21.85 -22.20 -21.25
N ASN A 7 22.03 -21.31 -20.26
CA ASN A 7 20.94 -20.52 -19.67
C ASN A 7 20.38 -19.44 -20.61
N ARG A 8 21.20 -18.88 -21.52
CA ARG A 8 20.71 -17.95 -22.56
C ARG A 8 19.90 -18.66 -23.65
N LYS A 9 20.32 -19.85 -24.09
CA LYS A 9 19.53 -20.66 -25.05
C LYS A 9 18.20 -21.12 -24.44
N ALA A 10 18.19 -21.56 -23.19
CA ALA A 10 16.97 -21.96 -22.49
C ALA A 10 15.96 -20.80 -22.33
N ARG A 11 16.45 -19.58 -22.04
CA ARG A 11 15.59 -18.39 -21.98
C ARG A 11 15.02 -18.00 -23.36
N ARG A 12 15.84 -18.03 -24.42
CA ARG A 12 15.37 -17.74 -25.79
C ARG A 12 14.31 -18.73 -26.30
N LEU A 13 14.46 -20.03 -25.97
CA LEU A 13 13.46 -21.06 -26.29
C LEU A 13 12.14 -20.84 -25.54
N LYS A 14 12.19 -20.45 -24.26
CA LYS A 14 10.97 -20.15 -23.48
C LYS A 14 10.24 -18.90 -23.96
N THR A 15 10.97 -17.82 -24.29
CA THR A 15 10.33 -16.60 -24.82
C THR A 15 9.70 -16.84 -26.19
N GLY A 16 10.32 -17.68 -27.03
CA GLY A 16 9.75 -18.08 -28.32
C GLY A 16 8.47 -18.89 -28.20
N ALA A 17 8.40 -19.82 -27.24
CA ALA A 17 7.21 -20.64 -26.99
C ALA A 17 6.02 -19.78 -26.52
N ILE A 18 6.26 -18.82 -25.62
CA ILE A 18 5.22 -17.89 -25.13
C ILE A 18 4.69 -17.03 -26.29
N PHE A 19 5.56 -16.54 -27.17
CA PHE A 19 5.15 -15.73 -28.32
C PHE A 19 4.31 -16.52 -29.34
N LEU A 20 4.64 -17.81 -29.55
CA LEU A 20 3.89 -18.70 -30.43
C LEU A 20 2.48 -19.00 -29.87
N VAL A 21 2.36 -19.21 -28.55
CA VAL A 21 1.07 -19.44 -27.89
C VAL A 21 0.19 -18.18 -27.97
N ILE A 22 0.76 -17.00 -27.76
CA ILE A 22 0.02 -15.73 -27.90
C ILE A 22 -0.48 -15.55 -29.35
N LEU A 23 0.34 -15.85 -30.35
CA LEU A 23 -0.05 -15.77 -31.77
C LEU A 23 -1.18 -16.76 -32.12
N LEU A 24 -1.14 -17.99 -31.57
CA LEU A 24 -2.22 -18.98 -31.74
C LEU A 24 -3.53 -18.52 -31.10
N VAL A 25 -3.47 -17.97 -29.89
CA VAL A 25 -4.65 -17.44 -29.18
C VAL A 25 -5.25 -16.24 -29.93
N ILE A 26 -4.41 -15.35 -30.47
CA ILE A 26 -4.87 -14.22 -31.29
C ILE A 26 -5.52 -14.70 -32.58
N ALA A 27 -4.93 -15.69 -33.27
CA ALA A 27 -5.49 -16.25 -34.50
C ALA A 27 -6.87 -16.89 -34.27
N GLU A 28 -7.05 -17.64 -33.17
CA GLU A 28 -8.37 -18.18 -32.81
C GLU A 28 -9.37 -17.10 -32.41
N LEU A 29 -8.94 -16.06 -31.68
CA LEU A 29 -9.82 -14.93 -31.35
C LEU A 29 -10.30 -14.17 -32.59
N VAL A 30 -9.41 -13.99 -33.58
CA VAL A 30 -9.75 -13.34 -34.86
C VAL A 30 -10.73 -14.20 -35.67
N ALA A 31 -10.56 -15.52 -35.68
CA ALA A 31 -11.52 -16.43 -36.31
C ALA A 31 -12.90 -16.41 -35.60
N LEU A 32 -12.92 -16.33 -34.27
CA LEU A 32 -14.15 -16.26 -33.48
C LEU A 32 -14.93 -14.95 -33.70
N VAL A 33 -14.21 -13.84 -33.93
CA VAL A 33 -14.81 -12.53 -34.22
C VAL A 33 -15.33 -12.45 -35.66
N ALA A 34 -14.69 -13.16 -36.60
CA ALA A 34 -15.14 -13.23 -38.00
C ALA A 34 -16.46 -14.02 -38.17
N ASP A 35 -16.76 -14.95 -37.26
CA ASP A 35 -17.96 -15.82 -37.32
C ASP A 35 -19.15 -15.29 -36.47
N ALA A 36 -18.94 -14.22 -35.69
CA ALA A 36 -19.96 -13.62 -34.81
C ALA A 36 -20.94 -12.67 -35.53
N GLY A 37 -21.07 -12.79 -36.85
CA GLY A 37 -21.96 -11.99 -37.69
C GLY A 37 -23.45 -12.32 -37.57
N GLU A 38 -23.85 -13.37 -36.84
CA GLU A 38 -25.26 -13.71 -36.60
C GLU A 38 -25.58 -13.90 -35.11
N ALA A 39 -26.81 -13.53 -34.77
CA ALA A 39 -27.25 -13.14 -33.44
C ALA A 39 -27.19 -14.25 -32.35
N GLY A 40 -26.69 -13.85 -31.18
CA GLY A 40 -27.47 -14.00 -29.94
C GLY A 40 -27.31 -15.27 -29.09
N LYS A 41 -26.21 -16.03 -29.18
CA LYS A 41 -25.88 -17.05 -28.16
C LYS A 41 -24.48 -16.84 -27.58
N PRO A 42 -24.30 -16.91 -26.25
CA PRO A 42 -22.98 -16.81 -25.63
C PRO A 42 -22.13 -18.02 -26.04
N VAL A 43 -21.06 -17.76 -26.78
CA VAL A 43 -20.09 -18.78 -27.18
C VAL A 43 -19.35 -19.27 -25.92
N GLN A 44 -19.53 -20.54 -25.57
CA GLN A 44 -18.76 -21.15 -24.49
C GLN A 44 -17.29 -21.26 -24.93
N PRO A 45 -16.32 -20.85 -24.09
CA PRO A 45 -14.90 -20.99 -24.42
C PRO A 45 -14.58 -22.45 -24.68
N SER A 46 -13.88 -22.74 -25.80
CA SER A 46 -13.46 -24.09 -26.14
C SER A 46 -12.61 -24.70 -25.01
N GLU A 47 -12.64 -26.03 -24.87
CA GLU A 47 -11.84 -26.74 -23.87
C GLU A 47 -10.34 -26.42 -23.98
N ALA A 48 -9.85 -26.08 -25.18
CA ALA A 48 -8.49 -25.64 -25.43
C ALA A 48 -8.16 -24.32 -24.70
N ILE A 49 -9.05 -23.34 -24.72
CA ILE A 49 -8.89 -22.07 -24.01
C ILE A 49 -8.91 -22.28 -22.49
N GLN A 50 -9.72 -23.22 -22.00
CA GLN A 50 -9.75 -23.54 -20.57
C GLN A 50 -8.45 -24.22 -20.11
N ARG A 51 -7.92 -25.18 -20.89
CA ARG A 51 -6.63 -25.84 -20.60
C ARG A 51 -5.47 -24.86 -20.62
N VAL A 52 -5.42 -23.95 -21.59
CA VAL A 52 -4.37 -22.90 -21.65
C VAL A 52 -4.47 -21.96 -20.46
N LYS A 53 -5.67 -21.53 -20.04
CA LYS A 53 -5.85 -20.72 -18.82
C LYS A 53 -5.39 -21.45 -17.56
N GLU A 54 -5.60 -22.76 -17.49
CA GLU A 54 -5.23 -23.59 -16.34
C GLU A 54 -3.73 -23.87 -16.29
N GLU A 55 -3.08 -24.09 -17.44
CA GLU A 55 -1.63 -24.18 -17.54
C GLU A 55 -0.95 -22.83 -17.22
N MET A 56 -1.46 -21.71 -17.73
CA MET A 56 -0.95 -20.38 -17.35
C MET A 56 -1.11 -20.10 -15.85
N ARG A 57 -2.21 -20.56 -15.22
CA ARG A 57 -2.38 -20.48 -13.76
C ARG A 57 -1.37 -21.34 -13.00
N LYS A 58 -1.08 -22.55 -13.49
CA LYS A 58 -0.08 -23.45 -12.89
C LYS A 58 1.34 -22.91 -13.04
N GLU A 59 1.67 -22.32 -14.19
CA GLU A 59 2.98 -21.67 -14.41
C GLU A 59 3.14 -20.39 -13.57
N ALA A 60 2.11 -19.56 -13.46
CA ALA A 60 2.12 -18.40 -12.56
C ALA A 60 2.19 -18.79 -11.07
N ALA A 61 1.61 -19.93 -10.68
CA ALA A 61 1.76 -20.50 -9.34
C ALA A 61 3.17 -21.09 -9.11
N ALA A 62 3.79 -21.66 -10.14
CA ALA A 62 5.14 -22.25 -10.08
C ALA A 62 6.27 -21.20 -10.15
N GLU A 63 6.06 -20.06 -10.80
CA GLU A 63 7.01 -18.94 -10.74
C GLU A 63 6.97 -18.22 -9.38
N ASN A 64 5.82 -18.25 -8.68
CA ASN A 64 5.71 -17.76 -7.30
C ASN A 64 6.32 -18.71 -6.24
N SER A 65 6.56 -19.99 -6.56
CA SER A 65 7.13 -20.96 -5.61
C SER A 65 8.66 -21.10 -5.68
N ASN A 66 9.33 -20.45 -6.64
CA ASN A 66 10.79 -20.57 -6.82
C ASN A 66 11.58 -19.29 -6.49
N ALA A 67 10.91 -18.25 -5.99
CA ALA A 67 11.54 -17.08 -5.37
C ALA A 67 11.24 -17.04 -3.86
N GLU A 68 11.41 -18.19 -3.18
CA GLU A 68 11.15 -18.37 -1.73
C GLU A 68 12.19 -17.66 -0.86
N GLY A 69 12.19 -16.33 -0.91
CA GLY A 69 12.25 -15.57 0.31
C GLY A 69 11.07 -15.96 1.18
N LYS A 70 11.29 -16.50 2.39
CA LYS A 70 10.21 -16.82 3.32
C LYS A 70 9.45 -15.52 3.65
N SER A 71 8.35 -15.26 2.93
CA SER A 71 7.45 -14.16 3.25
C SER A 71 6.70 -14.50 4.53
N LYS A 72 6.78 -13.62 5.53
CA LYS A 72 6.00 -13.72 6.76
C LYS A 72 5.03 -12.55 6.83
N LEU A 73 3.74 -12.83 6.78
CA LEU A 73 2.71 -11.83 7.09
C LEU A 73 2.84 -11.43 8.57
N LEU A 74 2.97 -10.14 8.83
CA LEU A 74 2.99 -9.59 10.19
C LEU A 74 1.59 -9.16 10.60
N TRP A 75 0.92 -8.36 9.77
CA TRP A 75 -0.49 -8.02 9.93
C TRP A 75 -1.14 -7.64 8.60
N ASN A 76 -2.47 -7.75 8.58
CA ASN A 76 -3.34 -7.31 7.50
C ASN A 76 -4.63 -6.76 8.13
N SER A 77 -4.70 -5.44 8.26
CA SER A 77 -5.64 -4.76 9.16
C SER A 77 -6.48 -3.74 8.41
N TRP A 78 -7.75 -3.67 8.76
CA TRP A 78 -8.73 -2.79 8.15
C TRP A 78 -9.13 -1.71 9.15
N TYR A 79 -9.31 -0.50 8.66
CA TYR A 79 -9.56 0.68 9.48
C TYR A 79 -10.67 1.54 8.89
N THR A 80 -11.44 2.17 9.75
CA THR A 80 -12.43 3.20 9.39
C THR A 80 -12.04 4.55 9.98
N MET A 81 -12.36 5.63 9.28
CA MET A 81 -12.02 7.01 9.62
C MET A 81 -13.31 7.82 9.82
N THR A 82 -13.55 8.34 11.02
CA THR A 82 -14.68 9.22 11.34
C THR A 82 -14.21 10.63 11.66
N VAL A 83 -14.89 11.63 11.10
CA VAL A 83 -14.71 13.05 11.45
C VAL A 83 -15.85 13.49 12.37
N GLY A 84 -15.54 14.26 13.42
CA GLY A 84 -16.52 14.68 14.41
C GLY A 84 -17.23 13.50 15.08
N GLU A 85 -16.50 12.40 15.29
CA GLU A 85 -16.93 11.11 15.87
C GLU A 85 -17.97 10.31 15.08
N LYS A 86 -18.76 10.96 14.21
CA LYS A 86 -19.94 10.34 13.59
C LYS A 86 -19.93 10.35 12.07
N VAL A 87 -19.18 11.27 11.43
CA VAL A 87 -19.24 11.42 9.97
C VAL A 87 -18.27 10.43 9.32
N PRO A 88 -18.76 9.45 8.53
CA PRO A 88 -17.88 8.54 7.79
C PRO A 88 -17.07 9.32 6.76
N PHE A 89 -15.75 9.29 6.90
CA PHE A 89 -14.82 10.01 6.03
C PHE A 89 -14.09 9.06 5.06
N GLY A 90 -13.62 7.92 5.56
CA GLY A 90 -12.89 6.96 4.73
C GLY A 90 -12.64 5.63 5.43
N TYR A 91 -12.06 4.69 4.71
CA TYR A 91 -11.57 3.44 5.27
C TYR A 91 -10.31 3.02 4.52
N TYR A 92 -9.46 2.24 5.15
CA TYR A 92 -8.24 1.75 4.51
C TYR A 92 -7.83 0.37 4.98
N ASN A 93 -6.94 -0.25 4.23
CA ASN A 93 -6.27 -1.49 4.57
C ASN A 93 -4.76 -1.27 4.68
N ASP A 94 -4.16 -1.73 5.77
CA ASP A 94 -2.71 -1.83 5.96
C ASP A 94 -2.29 -3.29 5.94
N ARG A 95 -1.35 -3.63 5.07
CA ARG A 95 -0.75 -4.95 4.99
C ARG A 95 0.76 -4.85 5.13
N VAL A 96 1.30 -5.59 6.09
CA VAL A 96 2.74 -5.59 6.38
C VAL A 96 3.28 -7.01 6.36
N GLU A 97 4.31 -7.20 5.55
CA GLU A 97 5.00 -8.46 5.40
C GLU A 97 6.51 -8.28 5.59
N LYS A 98 7.16 -9.33 6.07
CA LYS A 98 8.61 -9.45 6.09
C LYS A 98 9.05 -10.38 4.96
N ARG A 99 9.80 -9.85 3.99
CA ARG A 99 10.30 -10.57 2.80
C ARG A 99 11.80 -10.33 2.66
N ASP A 100 12.62 -11.39 2.64
CA ASP A 100 14.07 -11.29 2.41
C ASP A 100 14.80 -10.26 3.30
N GLY A 101 14.49 -10.25 4.60
CA GLY A 101 15.09 -9.29 5.54
C GLY A 101 14.66 -7.83 5.30
N LYS A 102 13.53 -7.62 4.63
CA LYS A 102 12.92 -6.31 4.37
C LYS A 102 11.48 -6.31 4.85
N TYR A 103 11.00 -5.15 5.24
CA TYR A 103 9.58 -4.88 5.41
C TYR A 103 8.99 -4.44 4.09
N ALA A 104 7.86 -5.04 3.71
CA ALA A 104 7.00 -4.60 2.63
C ALA A 104 5.69 -4.13 3.25
N TYR A 105 5.39 -2.85 3.11
CA TYR A 105 4.16 -2.23 3.58
C TYR A 105 3.30 -1.85 2.38
N GLN A 106 2.01 -2.14 2.46
CA GLN A 106 1.01 -1.76 1.47
C GLN A 106 -0.15 -1.09 2.20
N ASN A 107 -0.52 0.09 1.76
CA ASN A 107 -1.72 0.79 2.19
C ASN A 107 -2.63 1.04 1.00
N GLN A 108 -3.93 0.85 1.20
CA GLN A 108 -4.96 1.20 0.23
C GLN A 108 -6.09 1.92 0.98
N LEU A 109 -6.30 3.19 0.63
CA LEU A 109 -7.22 4.11 1.28
C LEU A 109 -8.32 4.53 0.32
N TRP A 110 -9.57 4.52 0.81
CA TRP A 110 -10.74 5.07 0.13
C TRP A 110 -11.33 6.17 1.01
N LYS A 111 -11.42 7.40 0.49
CA LYS A 111 -11.92 8.55 1.24
C LYS A 111 -12.94 9.36 0.43
N MET A 112 -13.88 9.96 1.14
CA MET A 112 -14.92 10.81 0.57
C MET A 112 -14.47 12.28 0.63
N GLU A 113 -14.22 12.87 -0.53
CA GLU A 113 -13.87 14.28 -0.66
C GLU A 113 -14.74 14.92 -1.74
N GLU A 114 -15.36 16.06 -1.42
CA GLU A 114 -16.20 16.82 -2.37
C GLU A 114 -17.28 15.99 -3.08
N GLY A 115 -17.81 14.96 -2.41
CA GLY A 115 -18.84 14.07 -2.96
C GLY A 115 -18.32 12.91 -3.83
N PHE A 116 -17.01 12.74 -3.97
CA PHE A 116 -16.39 11.65 -4.74
C PHE A 116 -15.57 10.73 -3.84
N ILE A 117 -15.58 9.43 -4.16
CA ILE A 117 -14.69 8.46 -3.51
C ILE A 117 -13.35 8.51 -4.26
N ASN A 118 -12.33 8.98 -3.56
CA ASN A 118 -10.94 8.97 -4.03
C ASN A 118 -10.22 7.75 -3.48
N GLU A 119 -9.30 7.20 -4.27
CA GLU A 119 -8.52 6.03 -3.90
C GLU A 119 -7.03 6.38 -3.89
N GLU A 120 -6.34 6.01 -2.81
CA GLU A 120 -4.90 6.15 -2.67
C GLU A 120 -4.30 4.77 -2.37
N ARG A 121 -3.16 4.47 -2.99
CA ARG A 121 -2.39 3.24 -2.79
C ARG A 121 -0.94 3.62 -2.57
N VAL A 122 -0.35 3.05 -1.53
CA VAL A 122 1.07 3.21 -1.27
C VAL A 122 1.71 1.85 -1.03
N VAL A 123 2.81 1.58 -1.71
CA VAL A 123 3.66 0.43 -1.45
C VAL A 123 5.03 0.93 -1.06
N SER A 124 5.52 0.52 0.10
CA SER A 124 6.81 0.96 0.65
C SER A 124 7.66 -0.23 1.07
N PHE A 125 8.97 -0.12 0.84
CA PHE A 125 9.93 -1.10 1.31
C PHE A 125 10.97 -0.45 2.22
N GLY A 126 11.25 -1.12 3.33
CA GLY A 126 12.30 -0.73 4.28
C GLY A 126 13.19 -1.90 4.67
N LYS A 127 14.42 -1.62 5.08
CA LYS A 127 15.33 -2.62 5.62
C LYS A 127 14.88 -3.08 6.99
N ASP A 128 15.19 -4.33 7.34
CA ASP A 128 15.04 -4.81 8.72
C ASP A 128 16.21 -4.35 9.60
N ASP A 129 16.33 -3.04 9.80
CA ASP A 129 17.23 -2.41 10.76
C ASP A 129 16.43 -1.60 11.80
N ALA A 130 17.11 -1.00 12.78
CA ALA A 130 16.43 -0.24 13.83
C ALA A 130 15.59 0.92 13.26
N ASN A 131 16.13 1.66 12.28
CA ASN A 131 15.47 2.85 11.72
C ASN A 131 14.47 2.52 10.61
N VAL A 132 14.35 1.26 10.19
CA VAL A 132 13.56 0.84 9.03
C VAL A 132 14.00 1.60 7.77
N SER A 133 15.32 1.63 7.51
CA SER A 133 15.89 2.48 6.45
C SER A 133 15.21 2.25 5.10
N PRO A 134 14.79 3.31 4.39
CA PRO A 134 13.93 3.18 3.23
C PRO A 134 14.69 2.62 2.02
N ILE A 135 13.98 1.88 1.17
CA ILE A 135 14.51 1.26 -0.05
C ILE A 135 13.82 1.88 -1.27
N LEU A 136 12.49 1.82 -1.30
CA LEU A 136 11.67 2.39 -2.37
C LEU A 136 10.24 2.63 -1.88
N PHE A 137 9.50 3.45 -2.60
CA PHE A 137 8.05 3.53 -2.50
C PHE A 137 7.40 3.75 -3.88
N ASN A 138 6.16 3.32 -4.01
CA ASN A 138 5.26 3.63 -5.11
C ASN A 138 3.96 4.18 -4.52
N PHE A 139 3.59 5.39 -4.92
CA PHE A 139 2.31 6.01 -4.59
C PHE A 139 1.46 6.08 -5.86
N LEU A 140 0.18 5.77 -5.74
CA LEU A 140 -0.83 5.97 -6.77
C LEU A 140 -2.06 6.60 -6.11
N GLY A 141 -2.52 7.73 -6.63
CA GLY A 141 -3.74 8.39 -6.18
C GLY A 141 -4.67 8.66 -7.36
N THR A 142 -5.96 8.48 -7.13
CA THR A 142 -7.02 8.92 -8.05
C THR A 142 -7.84 10.01 -7.38
N TYR A 143 -8.03 11.11 -8.09
CA TYR A 143 -8.88 12.21 -7.67
C TYR A 143 -9.79 12.60 -8.83
N ARG A 144 -11.08 12.28 -8.74
CA ARG A 144 -12.04 12.40 -9.86
C ARG A 144 -11.49 11.73 -11.12
N ASP A 145 -11.29 12.51 -12.20
CA ASP A 145 -10.79 12.04 -13.49
C ASP A 145 -9.25 12.12 -13.60
N SER A 146 -8.55 12.49 -12.52
CA SER A 146 -7.09 12.62 -12.50
C SER A 146 -6.43 11.45 -11.79
N GLU A 147 -5.41 10.88 -12.42
CA GLU A 147 -4.52 9.90 -11.83
C GLU A 147 -3.16 10.55 -11.56
N PHE A 148 -2.56 10.22 -10.43
CA PHE A 148 -1.24 10.67 -10.04
C PHE A 148 -0.42 9.50 -9.51
N SER A 149 0.81 9.35 -9.99
CA SER A 149 1.73 8.32 -9.51
C SER A 149 3.10 8.88 -9.20
N ILE A 150 3.74 8.33 -8.17
CA ILE A 150 5.09 8.66 -7.73
C ILE A 150 5.87 7.36 -7.49
N ASP A 151 7.05 7.27 -8.09
CA ASP A 151 8.04 6.22 -7.82
C ASP A 151 9.27 6.84 -7.16
N GLY A 152 9.54 6.45 -5.91
CA GLY A 152 10.73 6.86 -5.16
C GLY A 152 11.69 5.70 -4.96
N THR A 153 13.00 5.93 -5.13
CA THR A 153 14.04 4.94 -4.86
C THR A 153 15.19 5.57 -4.08
N PHE A 154 15.70 4.84 -3.09
CA PHE A 154 16.80 5.27 -2.24
C PHE A 154 18.11 4.58 -2.61
N LYS A 155 19.19 5.35 -2.68
CA LYS A 155 20.58 4.87 -2.78
C LYS A 155 21.41 5.54 -1.68
N GLY A 156 21.54 4.85 -0.55
CA GLY A 156 22.10 5.45 0.66
C GLY A 156 21.18 6.56 1.16
N THR A 157 21.70 7.77 1.30
CA THR A 157 20.94 8.97 1.66
C THR A 157 20.34 9.71 0.46
N LYS A 158 20.57 9.25 -0.78
CA LYS A 158 20.02 9.92 -1.96
C LYS A 158 18.65 9.33 -2.31
N LEU A 159 17.63 10.18 -2.40
CA LEU A 159 16.30 9.86 -2.92
C LEU A 159 16.20 10.37 -4.36
N SER A 160 15.81 9.47 -5.28
CA SER A 160 15.44 9.81 -6.66
C SER A 160 13.96 9.52 -6.87
N VAL A 161 13.22 10.50 -7.39
CA VAL A 161 11.78 10.44 -7.58
C VAL A 161 11.39 10.71 -9.03
N LYS A 162 10.48 9.88 -9.54
CA LYS A 162 9.78 10.09 -10.80
C LYS A 162 8.29 10.21 -10.51
N ALA A 163 7.65 11.24 -11.04
CA ALA A 163 6.22 11.44 -10.87
C ALA A 163 5.53 11.60 -12.23
N ARG A 164 4.27 11.18 -12.29
CA ARG A 164 3.40 11.33 -13.45
C ARG A 164 2.03 11.80 -13.00
N ARG A 165 1.47 12.75 -13.75
CA ARG A 165 0.07 13.16 -13.64
C ARG A 165 -0.63 12.81 -14.95
N ASN A 166 -1.65 11.95 -14.87
CA ASN A 166 -2.30 11.36 -16.04
C ASN A 166 -1.24 10.70 -16.95
N LYS A 167 -1.11 11.17 -18.20
CA LYS A 167 -0.11 10.68 -19.16
C LYS A 167 1.16 11.54 -19.21
N GLN A 168 1.27 12.58 -18.38
CA GLN A 168 2.36 13.54 -18.42
C GLN A 168 3.39 13.25 -17.32
N ASN A 169 4.65 13.05 -17.72
CA ASN A 169 5.76 12.95 -16.78
C ASN A 169 6.07 14.35 -16.21
N LEU A 170 6.26 14.43 -14.89
CA LEU A 170 6.75 15.62 -14.22
C LEU A 170 8.29 15.61 -14.18
N PRO A 171 8.94 16.77 -13.97
CA PRO A 171 10.39 16.83 -13.80
C PRO A 171 10.85 15.89 -12.67
N PRO A 172 11.94 15.11 -12.87
CA PRO A 172 12.46 14.24 -11.83
C PRO A 172 13.00 15.07 -10.66
N ILE A 173 12.87 14.54 -9.44
CA ILE A 173 13.40 15.16 -8.23
C ILE A 173 14.50 14.27 -7.68
N GLU A 174 15.63 14.88 -7.33
CA GLU A 174 16.68 14.23 -6.57
C GLU A 174 16.99 15.06 -5.32
N THR A 175 17.05 14.41 -4.16
CA THR A 175 17.33 15.09 -2.89
C THR A 175 18.10 14.17 -1.94
N ASN A 176 18.77 14.77 -0.95
CA ASN A 176 19.40 14.03 0.13
C ASN A 176 18.43 13.95 1.32
N VAL A 177 18.29 12.76 1.88
CA VAL A 177 17.53 12.50 3.10
C VAL A 177 18.48 12.19 4.28
N PRO A 178 18.11 12.57 5.52
CA PRO A 178 18.86 12.17 6.70
C PRO A 178 18.99 10.65 6.80
N SER A 179 20.14 10.16 7.28
CA SER A 179 20.41 8.71 7.35
C SER A 179 19.48 7.93 8.29
N LYS A 180 18.82 8.61 9.23
CA LYS A 180 17.86 8.04 10.17
C LYS A 180 16.41 8.25 9.74
N ALA A 181 16.16 8.88 8.60
CA ALA A 181 14.80 9.09 8.12
C ALA A 181 14.20 7.79 7.58
N PHE A 182 12.92 7.56 7.85
CA PHE A 182 12.13 6.47 7.27
C PHE A 182 10.89 7.00 6.53
N LEU A 183 10.28 6.14 5.72
CA LEU A 183 9.04 6.43 4.99
C LEU A 183 7.84 6.45 5.95
N SER A 184 6.98 7.47 5.91
CA SER A 184 5.91 7.66 6.90
C SER A 184 4.98 6.46 7.04
N THR A 185 4.71 5.75 5.94
CA THR A 185 3.94 4.51 5.94
C THR A 185 4.56 3.39 6.79
N LEU A 186 5.88 3.40 6.97
CA LEU A 186 6.62 2.45 7.81
C LEU A 186 6.63 2.85 9.29
N PHE A 187 5.93 3.91 9.70
CA PHE A 187 5.95 4.39 11.08
C PHE A 187 5.46 3.33 12.08
N GLN A 188 4.42 2.56 11.78
CA GLN A 188 3.96 1.47 12.67
C GLN A 188 5.04 0.39 12.85
N VAL A 189 5.79 0.06 11.79
CA VAL A 189 6.93 -0.87 11.89
C VAL A 189 8.03 -0.27 12.77
N TRP A 190 8.32 1.01 12.60
CA TRP A 190 9.28 1.73 13.43
C TRP A 190 8.86 1.75 14.91
N ILE A 191 7.57 1.97 15.20
CA ILE A 191 7.00 1.87 16.56
C ILE A 191 7.28 0.47 17.12
N GLY A 192 6.93 -0.59 16.40
CA GLY A 192 7.12 -1.97 16.87
C GLY A 192 8.57 -2.29 17.25
N LYS A 193 9.55 -1.66 16.61
CA LYS A 193 10.98 -1.82 16.93
C LYS A 193 11.42 -1.03 18.17
N HIS A 194 10.87 0.16 18.39
CA HIS A 194 11.31 1.06 19.46
C HIS A 194 10.45 0.99 20.72
N LEU A 195 9.24 0.43 20.63
CA LEU A 195 8.32 0.30 21.75
C LEU A 195 8.93 -0.50 22.93
N PRO A 196 9.71 -1.58 22.74
CA PRO A 196 10.38 -2.27 23.85
C PRO A 196 11.38 -1.41 24.63
N GLU A 197 11.93 -0.37 23.99
CA GLU A 197 12.93 0.53 24.58
C GLU A 197 12.29 1.82 25.13
N ALA A 198 11.00 2.03 24.86
CA ALA A 198 10.27 3.22 25.28
C ALA A 198 10.06 3.23 26.80
N LYS A 199 10.25 4.39 27.41
CA LYS A 199 10.01 4.63 28.84
C LYS A 199 8.84 5.60 29.00
N PRO A 200 7.92 5.38 29.95
CA PRO A 200 6.81 6.29 30.19
C PRO A 200 7.27 7.74 30.38
N GLY A 201 6.60 8.68 29.72
CA GLY A 201 6.91 10.12 29.76
C GLY A 201 8.20 10.54 29.03
N LYS A 202 9.02 9.60 28.56
CA LYS A 202 10.23 9.93 27.79
C LYS A 202 9.89 10.12 26.31
N ARG A 203 10.26 11.29 25.79
CA ARG A 203 10.14 11.63 24.36
C ARG A 203 11.19 10.86 23.54
N LEU A 204 10.74 10.13 22.52
CA LEU A 204 11.55 9.43 21.52
C LEU A 204 11.45 10.19 20.19
N PRO A 205 12.49 10.95 19.79
CA PRO A 205 12.47 11.69 18.54
C PRO A 205 12.65 10.75 17.35
N PHE A 206 12.06 11.13 16.22
CA PHE A 206 12.23 10.44 14.96
C PHE A 206 12.22 11.42 13.79
N VAL A 207 12.66 10.94 12.62
CA VAL A 207 12.65 11.71 11.37
C VAL A 207 11.97 10.86 10.31
N THR A 208 11.07 11.46 9.53
CA THR A 208 10.34 10.76 8.47
C THR A 208 10.19 11.62 7.22
N LEU A 209 9.64 11.06 6.15
CA LEU A 209 9.24 11.78 4.95
C LEU A 209 7.90 11.24 4.45
N PHE A 210 7.09 12.10 3.85
CA PHE A 210 5.83 11.70 3.22
C PHE A 210 6.04 11.29 1.76
N GLU A 211 5.40 10.20 1.36
CA GLU A 211 5.50 9.55 0.06
C GLU A 211 4.77 10.31 -1.06
N ASP A 212 3.87 11.22 -0.69
CA ASP A 212 3.15 12.15 -1.56
C ASP A 212 3.72 13.58 -1.53
N GLY A 213 4.88 13.78 -0.89
CA GLY A 213 5.50 15.08 -0.62
C GLY A 213 6.12 15.81 -1.83
N LEU A 214 5.46 15.79 -2.99
CA LEU A 214 5.95 16.47 -4.21
C LEU A 214 6.13 17.98 -3.98
N ASP A 215 5.14 18.61 -3.33
CA ASP A 215 5.11 20.05 -3.09
C ASP A 215 6.19 20.50 -2.10
N THR A 216 6.51 19.65 -1.13
CA THR A 216 7.58 19.89 -0.15
C THR A 216 8.94 19.39 -0.63
N ARG A 217 9.03 18.86 -1.86
CA ARG A 217 10.20 18.19 -2.43
C ARG A 217 10.79 17.13 -1.49
N TYR A 218 9.93 16.37 -0.83
CA TYR A 218 10.30 15.31 0.12
C TYR A 218 11.17 15.82 1.27
N ALA A 219 10.89 17.04 1.74
CA ALA A 219 11.51 17.58 2.94
C ALA A 219 11.26 16.63 4.12
N SER A 220 12.31 16.38 4.91
CA SER A 220 12.20 15.53 6.09
C SER A 220 11.45 16.24 7.20
N ILE A 221 10.66 15.47 7.93
CA ILE A 221 9.78 15.95 9.00
C ILE A 221 10.27 15.34 10.30
N ASN A 222 10.57 16.20 11.27
CA ASN A 222 10.87 15.76 12.62
C ASN A 222 9.55 15.46 13.34
N GLY A 223 9.56 14.37 14.10
CA GLY A 223 8.46 14.00 14.97
C GLY A 223 8.97 13.46 16.29
N ALA A 224 8.05 13.16 17.18
CA ALA A 224 8.36 12.46 18.40
C ALA A 224 7.19 11.62 18.89
N MET A 225 7.53 10.54 19.58
CA MET A 225 6.60 9.65 20.25
C MET A 225 6.89 9.66 21.74
N THR A 226 5.85 9.67 22.58
CA THR A 226 5.94 9.49 24.02
C THR A 226 5.06 8.33 24.42
N LEU A 227 5.61 7.39 25.21
CA LEU A 227 4.81 6.35 25.85
C LEU A 227 4.06 6.97 27.03
N GLU A 228 2.73 6.93 26.98
CA GLU A 228 1.87 7.50 28.00
C GLU A 228 1.50 6.46 29.06
N ALA A 229 0.97 6.92 30.19
CA ALA A 229 0.31 6.05 31.14
C ALA A 229 -0.92 5.38 30.49
N GLU A 230 -1.17 4.12 30.84
CA GLU A 230 -2.32 3.38 30.32
C GLU A 230 -3.63 3.94 30.89
N ASP A 231 -4.57 4.25 30.00
CA ASP A 231 -5.96 4.57 30.35
C ASP A 231 -6.86 3.33 30.24
N ASP A 232 -8.16 3.51 30.48
CA ASP A 232 -9.12 2.41 30.47
C ASP A 232 -9.25 1.75 29.10
N TYR A 233 -9.09 2.51 28.01
CA TYR A 233 -9.09 1.95 26.66
C TYR A 233 -7.86 1.07 26.44
N ALA A 234 -6.67 1.57 26.81
CA ALA A 234 -5.42 0.83 26.69
C ALA A 234 -5.45 -0.49 27.48
N LYS A 235 -5.92 -0.43 28.74
CA LYS A 235 -6.10 -1.62 29.59
C LYS A 235 -7.09 -2.61 28.99
N LYS A 236 -8.25 -2.14 28.55
CA LYS A 236 -9.31 -2.98 27.96
C LYS A 236 -8.87 -3.69 26.69
N THR A 237 -8.05 -3.02 25.87
CA THR A 237 -7.62 -3.53 24.56
C THR A 237 -6.26 -4.23 24.58
N GLY A 238 -5.55 -4.21 25.71
CA GLY A 238 -4.19 -4.75 25.82
C GLY A 238 -3.19 -3.98 24.95
N THR A 239 -3.42 -2.68 24.75
CA THR A 239 -2.58 -1.81 23.93
C THR A 239 -1.70 -0.89 24.78
N LYS A 240 -0.67 -0.31 24.16
CA LYS A 240 0.07 0.82 24.71
C LYS A 240 -0.48 2.12 24.14
N LYS A 241 -0.64 3.11 25.00
CA LYS A 241 -1.03 4.48 24.63
C LYS A 241 0.20 5.30 24.31
N LEU A 242 0.23 5.90 23.12
CA LEU A 242 1.31 6.74 22.64
C LEU A 242 0.76 8.12 22.30
N SER A 243 1.49 9.17 22.69
CA SER A 243 1.32 10.50 22.13
C SER A 243 2.33 10.68 21.00
N VAL A 244 1.88 11.05 19.81
CA VAL A 244 2.70 11.24 18.62
C VAL A 244 2.53 12.66 18.11
N GLU A 245 3.64 13.39 18.05
CA GLU A 245 3.74 14.73 17.48
C GLU A 245 4.46 14.65 16.14
N LEU A 246 3.83 15.11 15.06
CA LEU A 246 4.40 15.12 13.72
C LEU A 246 3.93 16.35 12.96
N ALA A 247 4.86 17.11 12.38
CA ALA A 247 4.55 18.35 11.65
C ALA A 247 3.68 19.34 12.46
N GLY A 248 3.91 19.43 13.77
CA GLY A 248 3.14 20.29 14.68
C GLY A 248 1.75 19.77 15.06
N MET A 249 1.31 18.65 14.49
CA MET A 249 0.04 18.01 14.84
C MET A 249 0.25 16.96 15.92
N LYS A 250 -0.66 16.91 16.88
CA LYS A 250 -0.67 15.88 17.94
C LYS A 250 -1.70 14.80 17.63
N SER A 251 -1.34 13.56 17.95
CA SER A 251 -2.22 12.41 17.82
C SER A 251 -1.98 11.42 18.95
N VAL A 252 -3.03 10.66 19.31
CA VAL A 252 -2.96 9.60 20.30
C VAL A 252 -3.12 8.26 19.59
N TRP A 253 -2.20 7.34 19.81
CA TRP A 253 -2.20 6.03 19.17
C TRP A 253 -2.30 4.93 20.23
N TYR A 254 -3.18 3.98 20.01
CA TYR A 254 -3.31 2.76 20.81
C TYR A 254 -2.75 1.61 19.98
N VAL A 255 -1.59 1.10 20.36
CA VAL A 255 -0.83 0.14 19.56
C VAL A 255 -0.59 -1.18 20.28
N LEU A 256 -0.56 -2.27 19.53
CA LEU A 256 -0.11 -3.58 20.00
C LEU A 256 1.42 -3.61 20.12
N PRO A 257 2.01 -4.60 20.83
CA PRO A 257 3.46 -4.74 20.93
C PRO A 257 4.21 -4.83 19.59
N THR A 258 3.51 -5.24 18.52
CA THR A 258 4.02 -5.31 17.14
C THR A 258 4.15 -3.96 16.46
N GLY A 259 3.59 -2.89 17.05
CA GLY A 259 3.46 -1.56 16.45
C GLY A 259 2.17 -1.36 15.64
N GLU A 260 1.38 -2.42 15.43
CA GLU A 260 0.08 -2.35 14.78
C GLU A 260 -0.88 -1.46 15.58
N SER A 261 -1.56 -0.52 14.92
CA SER A 261 -2.55 0.34 15.57
C SER A 261 -3.91 -0.34 15.71
N VAL A 262 -4.56 -0.11 16.85
CA VAL A 262 -5.97 -0.47 17.11
C VAL A 262 -6.87 0.76 16.98
N ARG A 263 -6.36 1.92 17.39
CA ARG A 263 -7.06 3.20 17.31
C ARG A 263 -6.07 4.36 17.23
N ILE A 264 -6.40 5.38 16.45
CA ILE A 264 -5.64 6.63 16.33
C ILE A 264 -6.62 7.79 16.46
N GLU A 265 -6.30 8.75 17.30
CA GLU A 265 -7.10 9.96 17.51
C GLU A 265 -6.27 11.17 17.11
N LYS A 266 -6.83 12.06 16.30
CA LYS A 266 -6.20 13.34 15.91
C LYS A 266 -7.14 14.47 16.35
N PRO A 267 -7.01 14.94 17.62
CA PRO A 267 -7.96 15.90 18.20
C PRO A 267 -8.11 17.17 17.38
N ASP A 268 -6.99 17.73 16.88
CA ASP A 268 -6.97 18.97 16.08
C ASP A 268 -7.73 18.84 14.75
N GLN A 269 -7.94 17.60 14.28
CA GLN A 269 -8.67 17.29 13.05
C GLN A 269 -10.05 16.69 13.32
N HIS A 270 -10.43 16.54 14.60
CA HIS A 270 -11.60 15.78 15.04
C HIS A 270 -11.72 14.40 14.36
N LEU A 271 -10.57 13.76 14.08
CA LEU A 271 -10.51 12.52 13.33
C LEU A 271 -10.21 11.35 14.26
N VAL A 272 -11.01 10.30 14.15
CA VAL A 272 -10.77 9.01 14.80
C VAL A 272 -10.61 7.95 13.74
N ILE A 273 -9.57 7.15 13.87
CA ILE A 273 -9.28 5.99 13.05
C ILE A 273 -9.35 4.77 13.95
N GLU A 274 -10.13 3.77 13.57
CA GLU A 274 -10.33 2.59 14.41
C GLU A 274 -10.28 1.31 13.58
N LYS A 275 -9.61 0.30 14.12
CA LYS A 275 -9.51 -1.03 13.52
C LYS A 275 -10.88 -1.70 13.48
N LYS A 276 -11.21 -2.32 12.35
CA LYS A 276 -12.46 -3.04 12.09
C LYS A 276 -12.18 -4.34 11.36
N THR A 277 -13.22 -5.17 11.21
CA THR A 277 -13.17 -6.26 10.25
C THR A 277 -13.22 -5.72 8.82
N GLU A 278 -12.74 -6.51 7.85
CA GLU A 278 -12.84 -6.16 6.42
C GLU A 278 -14.29 -5.87 6.00
N ALA A 279 -15.24 -6.69 6.46
CA ALA A 279 -16.65 -6.56 6.12
C ALA A 279 -17.25 -5.24 6.63
N GLU A 280 -16.90 -4.82 7.84
CA GLU A 280 -17.34 -3.54 8.41
C GLU A 280 -16.72 -2.35 7.67
N ALA A 281 -15.41 -2.40 7.41
CA ALA A 281 -14.69 -1.32 6.73
C ALA A 281 -15.21 -1.10 5.31
N ARG A 282 -15.42 -2.17 4.53
CA ARG A 282 -15.93 -2.06 3.15
C ARG A 282 -17.35 -1.51 3.06
N ARG A 283 -18.17 -1.70 4.10
CA ARG A 283 -19.55 -1.15 4.17
C ARG A 283 -19.60 0.28 4.71
N PHE A 284 -18.46 0.83 5.13
CA PHE A 284 -18.40 2.08 5.88
C PHE A 284 -18.87 3.30 5.09
N LEU A 285 -18.49 3.40 3.81
CA LEU A 285 -18.92 4.50 2.92
C LEU A 285 -20.27 4.25 2.23
N VAL A 286 -20.68 2.98 2.06
CA VAL A 286 -21.94 2.62 1.36
C VAL A 286 -23.17 3.14 2.10
N LYS A 287 -23.17 3.08 3.44
CA LYS A 287 -24.27 3.60 4.25
C LYS A 287 -24.56 5.08 3.99
N ARG A 288 -23.53 5.88 3.71
CA ARG A 288 -23.68 7.33 3.49
C ARG A 288 -24.25 7.66 2.12
N THR A 289 -23.93 6.87 1.09
CA THR A 289 -24.45 7.10 -0.27
C THR A 289 -25.94 6.84 -0.40
N GLU A 290 -26.51 5.98 0.44
CA GLU A 290 -27.96 5.72 0.50
C GLU A 290 -28.74 6.89 1.15
N ASP A 291 -28.11 7.58 2.10
CA ASP A 291 -28.71 8.70 2.85
C ASP A 291 -28.61 10.06 2.15
N LEU A 292 -27.86 10.16 1.05
CA LEU A 292 -27.78 11.41 0.29
C LEU A 292 -29.10 11.63 -0.46
N PRO A 293 -29.72 12.84 -0.35
CA PRO A 293 -30.91 13.15 -1.12
C PRO A 293 -30.59 12.92 -2.60
N LYS A 294 -31.35 12.03 -3.24
CA LYS A 294 -31.24 11.79 -4.68
C LYS A 294 -31.41 13.15 -5.34
N SER A 295 -30.34 13.68 -5.93
CA SER A 295 -30.40 14.94 -6.66
C SER A 295 -31.48 14.77 -7.73
N GLY A 296 -32.59 15.50 -7.59
CA GLY A 296 -33.65 15.55 -8.59
C GLY A 296 -33.02 16.01 -9.91
N ARG A 297 -32.87 15.08 -10.85
CA ARG A 297 -32.69 15.39 -12.26
C ARG A 297 -34.06 15.55 -12.89
#